data_AF-A0A8C2QY37-F1
#
_entry.id   AF-A0A8C2QY37-F1
#
_cell.length_a   1.000
_cell.length_b   1.000
_cell.length_c   1.000
_cell.angle_alpha   90.00
_cell.angle_beta   90.00
_cell.angle_gamma   90.00
#
_symmetry.space_group_name_H-M   'P 1'
#
loop_
_entity.id
_entity.type
_entity.pdbx_description
1 polymer ?
#
loop_
_entity_poly.entity_id
_entity_poly.type
_entity_poly.pdbx_seq_one_letter_code
_entity_poly.pdbx_strand_id
1 'polypeptide(L)'
;MKVAADPDPPLVSQRDMEPEAAKDKDSFRNYTSGPLLDRVFATYKLMHTRQTVDFVRRKHAQFGGFSYKRMTVMEAVDMLDGLVDESDPDVDFPNSFHAFQTAEGIRKAHPDKDWFHLVGLLHDLGKVLALAGEPQWAVVGDTFPVGCRPQASVVFRDCTFQANPDLQHPLYSTELGMYQPHCGLENVLMSWGHDEYMYRMMKFNKSASSTSTPRAPACRTSPRCGRTTRGSLTSTVLASCAGDRPPTPSPAGCPGRSPSGGPHGPTCTACPAGPSTCWQ
;
A
#
# COMPACT_ATOMS: atom_id res chain seq x y z
N MET A 1 43.61 35.43 -25.40
CA MET A 1 42.28 34.83 -25.20
C MET A 1 41.87 34.07 -26.45
N LYS A 2 41.65 32.76 -26.33
CA LYS A 2 40.64 31.96 -27.04
C LYS A 2 40.82 30.51 -26.53
N VAL A 3 40.03 30.14 -25.54
CA VAL A 3 39.89 28.73 -25.15
C VAL A 3 39.00 28.10 -26.23
N ALA A 4 39.49 27.08 -26.91
CA ALA A 4 38.63 26.25 -27.76
C ALA A 4 37.75 25.40 -26.84
N ALA A 5 36.44 25.44 -27.04
CA ALA A 5 35.54 24.50 -26.39
C ALA A 5 35.66 23.14 -27.11
N ASP A 6 35.81 22.06 -26.34
CA ASP A 6 35.65 20.71 -26.87
C ASP A 6 34.20 20.51 -27.34
N PRO A 7 33.97 19.71 -28.41
CA PRO A 7 32.62 19.40 -28.86
C PRO A 7 31.90 18.51 -27.83
N ASP A 8 30.65 18.84 -27.51
CA ASP A 8 29.81 18.03 -26.64
C ASP A 8 29.70 16.58 -27.14
N PRO A 9 29.71 15.58 -26.24
CA PRO A 9 29.51 14.19 -26.63
C PRO A 9 28.13 14.02 -27.27
N PRO A 10 28.00 13.16 -28.31
CA PRO A 10 26.76 13.03 -29.05
C PRO A 10 25.63 12.53 -28.13
N LEU A 11 24.51 13.27 -28.14
CA LEU A 11 23.26 12.86 -27.49
C LEU A 11 22.88 11.46 -27.97
N VAL A 12 22.94 10.47 -27.08
CA VAL A 12 22.45 9.11 -27.33
C VAL A 12 20.98 9.22 -27.74
N SER A 13 20.67 8.82 -28.96
CA SER A 13 19.33 9.01 -29.52
C SER A 13 18.32 8.15 -28.76
N GLN A 14 17.23 8.78 -28.30
CA GLN A 14 16.13 8.18 -27.54
C GLN A 14 15.24 7.22 -28.38
N ARG A 15 15.84 6.33 -29.18
CA ARG A 15 15.15 5.63 -30.29
C ARG A 15 14.88 4.14 -30.10
N ASP A 16 15.38 3.52 -29.04
CA ASP A 16 15.33 2.05 -28.89
C ASP A 16 14.43 1.55 -27.74
N MET A 17 13.68 2.44 -27.08
CA MET A 17 12.56 2.03 -26.21
C MET A 17 11.25 2.14 -26.99
N GLU A 18 10.91 1.08 -27.74
CA GLU A 18 9.56 0.92 -28.26
C GLU A 18 8.56 0.96 -27.09
N PRO A 19 7.41 1.64 -27.23
CA PRO A 19 6.38 1.60 -26.20
C PRO A 19 5.84 0.17 -26.10
N GLU A 20 6.05 -0.49 -24.96
CA GLU A 20 5.36 -1.76 -24.65
C GLU A 20 3.87 -1.58 -24.96
N ALA A 21 3.33 -2.46 -25.80
CA ALA A 21 1.91 -2.48 -26.09
C ALA A 21 1.13 -2.53 -24.76
N ALA A 22 0.15 -1.63 -24.60
CA ALA A 22 -0.55 -1.45 -23.33
C ALA A 22 -1.15 -2.78 -22.86
N LYS A 23 -0.51 -3.39 -21.86
CA LYS A 23 -0.95 -4.65 -21.22
C LYS A 23 -2.39 -4.46 -20.73
N ASP A 24 -3.23 -5.44 -21.02
CA ASP A 24 -4.62 -5.41 -20.56
C ASP A 24 -4.65 -5.37 -19.01
N LYS A 25 -5.60 -4.63 -18.43
CA LYS A 25 -5.68 -4.43 -16.98
C LYS A 25 -5.84 -5.74 -16.21
N ASP A 26 -6.46 -6.74 -16.83
CA ASP A 26 -6.66 -8.07 -16.25
C ASP A 26 -5.40 -8.96 -16.33
N SER A 27 -4.35 -8.54 -17.05
CA SER A 27 -3.07 -9.26 -17.15
C SER A 27 -2.04 -8.86 -16.08
N PHE A 28 -2.19 -7.70 -15.45
CA PHE A 28 -1.34 -7.26 -14.34
C PHE A 28 -1.55 -8.08 -13.07
N ARG A 29 -0.47 -8.30 -12.33
CA ARG A 29 -0.42 -9.02 -11.04
C ARG A 29 -1.03 -10.42 -11.14
N ASN A 30 -0.67 -11.14 -12.20
CA ASN A 30 -1.08 -12.53 -12.42
C ASN A 30 -0.22 -13.50 -11.56
N TYR A 31 -0.87 -14.20 -10.63
CA TYR A 31 -0.25 -15.23 -9.77
C TYR A 31 -0.64 -16.66 -10.17
N THR A 32 -1.20 -16.85 -11.36
CA THR A 32 -1.64 -18.15 -11.90
C THR A 32 -0.73 -18.61 -13.05
N SER A 33 -0.21 -17.66 -13.84
CA SER A 33 0.71 -17.91 -14.95
C SER A 33 1.59 -16.69 -15.22
N GLY A 34 2.79 -16.91 -15.76
CA GLY A 34 3.72 -15.85 -16.16
C GLY A 34 5.17 -16.30 -16.13
N PRO A 35 6.08 -15.66 -16.89
CA PRO A 35 7.49 -16.05 -16.97
C PRO A 35 8.25 -15.86 -15.64
N LEU A 36 7.76 -14.97 -14.77
CA LEU A 36 8.36 -14.63 -13.48
C LEU A 36 7.74 -15.41 -12.30
N LEU A 37 6.73 -16.25 -12.55
CA LEU A 37 5.89 -16.83 -11.49
C LEU A 37 6.69 -17.67 -10.48
N ASP A 38 7.71 -18.41 -10.93
CA ASP A 38 8.51 -19.28 -10.07
C ASP A 38 9.33 -18.49 -9.03
N ARG A 39 9.96 -17.37 -9.42
CA ARG A 39 10.71 -16.51 -8.47
C ARG A 39 9.77 -15.81 -7.49
N VAL A 40 8.62 -15.37 -7.98
CA VAL A 40 7.57 -14.73 -7.17
C VAL A 40 7.04 -15.72 -6.14
N PHE A 41 6.68 -16.93 -6.57
CA PHE A 41 6.22 -18.00 -5.68
C PHE A 41 7.29 -18.39 -4.64
N ALA A 42 8.56 -18.52 -5.03
CA ALA A 42 9.65 -18.81 -4.10
C ALA A 42 9.80 -17.72 -3.03
N THR A 43 9.74 -16.45 -3.42
CA THR A 43 9.81 -15.28 -2.52
C THR A 43 8.65 -15.28 -1.52
N TYR A 44 7.40 -15.38 -2.00
CA TYR A 44 6.23 -15.47 -1.12
C TYR A 44 6.26 -16.71 -0.21
N LYS A 45 6.72 -17.88 -0.70
CA LYS A 45 6.85 -19.09 0.11
C LYS A 45 7.84 -18.93 1.26
N LEU A 46 9.00 -18.32 1.01
CA LEU A 46 9.97 -17.99 2.06
C LEU A 46 9.41 -16.94 3.02
N MET A 47 8.75 -15.89 2.50
CA MET A 47 8.12 -14.84 3.31
C MET A 47 7.10 -15.44 4.28
N HIS A 48 6.12 -16.19 3.77
CA HIS A 48 5.06 -16.80 4.56
C HIS A 48 5.58 -17.86 5.54
N THR A 49 6.71 -18.51 5.25
CA THR A 49 7.36 -19.46 6.18
C THR A 49 8.11 -18.76 7.33
N ARG A 50 8.70 -17.58 7.08
CA ARG A 50 9.71 -16.97 7.97
C ARG A 50 9.27 -15.67 8.67
N GLN A 51 8.27 -14.96 8.15
CA GLN A 51 7.67 -13.81 8.82
C GLN A 51 6.82 -14.28 10.00
N THR A 52 7.41 -14.25 11.20
CA THR A 52 6.77 -14.52 12.48
C THR A 52 6.73 -13.25 13.35
N VAL A 53 5.90 -13.24 14.38
CA VAL A 53 5.86 -12.16 15.39
C VAL A 53 7.25 -11.83 15.91
N ASP A 54 8.04 -12.85 16.25
CA ASP A 54 9.40 -12.69 16.78
C ASP A 54 10.40 -12.22 15.71
N PHE A 55 10.26 -12.67 14.46
CA PHE A 55 11.08 -12.17 13.36
C PHE A 55 10.86 -10.67 13.14
N VAL A 56 9.60 -10.24 13.04
CA VAL A 56 9.25 -8.84 12.84
C VAL A 56 9.73 -7.97 14.01
N ARG A 57 9.49 -8.40 15.26
CA ARG A 57 10.00 -7.68 16.46
C ARG A 57 11.53 -7.50 16.43
N ARG A 58 12.28 -8.52 16.01
CA ARG A 58 13.74 -8.40 15.84
C ARG A 58 14.12 -7.42 14.74
N LYS A 59 13.41 -7.40 13.59
CA LYS A 59 13.69 -6.45 12.50
C LYS A 59 13.37 -5.00 12.87
N HIS A 60 12.29 -4.76 13.61
CA HIS A 60 11.99 -3.45 14.21
C HIS A 60 13.13 -2.96 15.12
N ALA A 61 13.71 -3.85 15.94
CA ALA A 61 14.85 -3.51 16.80
C ALA A 61 16.14 -3.29 15.99
N GLN A 62 16.40 -4.12 14.98
CA GLN A 62 17.59 -4.04 14.11
C GLN A 62 17.66 -2.72 13.33
N PHE A 63 16.53 -2.26 12.77
CA PHE A 63 16.50 -1.11 11.86
C PHE A 63 15.92 0.18 12.47
N GLY A 64 15.25 0.10 13.62
CA GLY A 64 14.59 1.25 14.27
C GLY A 64 15.52 2.38 14.73
N GLY A 65 16.84 2.15 14.76
CA GLY A 65 17.85 3.18 15.07
C GLY A 65 18.33 4.01 13.87
N PHE A 66 17.98 3.63 12.64
CA PHE A 66 18.37 4.33 11.39
C PHE A 66 19.88 4.64 11.25
N SER A 67 20.72 3.81 11.84
CA SER A 67 22.17 4.01 11.92
C SER A 67 22.97 3.31 10.82
N TYR A 68 22.31 2.65 9.86
CA TYR A 68 22.98 1.83 8.83
C TYR A 68 23.80 2.66 7.83
N LYS A 69 23.19 3.70 7.25
CA LYS A 69 23.83 4.60 6.28
C LYS A 69 23.10 5.95 6.29
N ARG A 70 23.86 7.05 6.15
CA ARG A 70 23.32 8.38 5.83
C ARG A 70 23.40 8.60 4.33
N MET A 71 22.30 9.06 3.73
CA MET A 71 22.20 9.37 2.31
C MET A 71 21.03 10.34 2.07
N THR A 72 21.07 11.04 0.94
CA THR A 72 19.97 11.82 0.38
C THR A 72 18.92 10.91 -0.27
N VAL A 73 17.76 11.48 -0.63
CA VAL A 73 16.70 10.75 -1.36
C VAL A 73 17.22 10.25 -2.71
N MET A 74 17.98 11.07 -3.45
CA MET A 74 18.48 10.66 -4.77
C MET A 74 19.53 9.56 -4.68
N GLU A 75 20.48 9.63 -3.73
CA GLU A 75 21.41 8.52 -3.50
C GLU A 75 20.68 7.20 -3.12
N ALA A 76 19.51 7.27 -2.51
CA ALA A 76 18.68 6.10 -2.23
C ALA A 76 17.93 5.59 -3.49
N VAL A 77 17.50 6.49 -4.38
CA VAL A 77 16.95 6.14 -5.71
C VAL A 77 18.03 5.47 -6.57
N ASP A 78 19.20 6.08 -6.68
CA ASP A 78 20.33 5.58 -7.48
C ASP A 78 20.83 4.21 -6.96
N MET A 79 20.76 3.97 -5.65
CA MET A 79 21.02 2.63 -5.10
C MET A 79 20.07 1.56 -5.68
N LEU A 80 18.80 1.90 -5.95
CA LEU A 80 17.84 0.95 -6.53
C LEU A 80 18.09 0.61 -8.01
N ASP A 81 19.07 1.23 -8.68
CA ASP A 81 19.59 0.75 -9.97
C ASP A 81 20.15 -0.68 -9.86
N GLY A 82 20.63 -1.05 -8.66
CA GLY A 82 21.16 -2.39 -8.36
C GLY A 82 20.14 -3.44 -7.94
N LEU A 83 18.83 -3.16 -7.99
CA LEU A 83 17.78 -4.04 -7.46
C LEU A 83 16.63 -4.30 -8.45
N VAL A 84 16.31 -5.57 -8.68
CA VAL A 84 15.07 -6.03 -9.31
C VAL A 84 14.22 -6.73 -8.25
N ASP A 85 12.92 -6.45 -8.22
CA ASP A 85 11.98 -7.02 -7.24
C ASP A 85 11.62 -8.47 -7.60
N GLU A 86 12.01 -9.43 -6.76
CA GLU A 86 11.71 -10.86 -6.96
C GLU A 86 10.25 -11.25 -6.68
N SER A 87 9.45 -10.36 -6.10
CA SER A 87 8.04 -10.57 -5.75
C SER A 87 7.04 -9.95 -6.74
N ASP A 88 7.52 -9.11 -7.66
CA ASP A 88 6.72 -8.50 -8.71
C ASP A 88 6.63 -9.42 -9.94
N PRO A 89 5.42 -9.86 -10.36
CA PRO A 89 5.22 -10.65 -11.57
C PRO A 89 5.20 -9.82 -12.87
N ASP A 90 5.14 -8.49 -12.78
CA ASP A 90 4.95 -7.58 -13.91
C ASP A 90 6.25 -6.83 -14.33
N VAL A 91 7.28 -6.83 -13.48
CA VAL A 91 8.52 -6.02 -13.62
C VAL A 91 9.79 -6.89 -13.61
N ASP A 92 10.72 -6.61 -14.53
CA ASP A 92 12.05 -7.25 -14.58
C ASP A 92 13.17 -6.26 -14.93
N PHE A 93 13.07 -5.04 -14.40
CA PHE A 93 14.03 -3.95 -14.58
C PHE A 93 14.32 -3.26 -13.24
N PRO A 94 15.37 -2.43 -13.11
CA PRO A 94 15.74 -1.83 -11.84
C PRO A 94 14.63 -0.99 -11.19
N ASN A 95 14.48 -1.12 -9.87
CA ASN A 95 13.37 -0.52 -9.13
C ASN A 95 13.45 1.02 -9.05
N SER A 96 14.58 1.62 -9.39
CA SER A 96 14.72 3.08 -9.58
C SER A 96 13.80 3.61 -10.68
N PHE A 97 13.69 2.89 -11.82
CA PHE A 97 12.76 3.24 -12.90
C PHE A 97 11.30 3.20 -12.43
N HIS A 98 10.93 2.23 -11.58
CA HIS A 98 9.58 2.12 -11.02
C HIS A 98 9.22 3.33 -10.14
N ALA A 99 10.18 3.84 -9.35
CA ALA A 99 9.98 5.04 -8.53
C ALA A 99 9.65 6.27 -9.39
N PHE A 100 10.40 6.49 -10.49
CA PHE A 100 10.13 7.57 -11.43
C PHE A 100 8.83 7.38 -12.23
N GLN A 101 8.54 6.16 -12.70
CA GLN A 101 7.28 5.85 -13.38
C GLN A 101 6.06 6.15 -12.50
N THR A 102 6.13 5.78 -11.22
CA THR A 102 5.07 6.05 -10.24
C THR A 102 4.94 7.53 -9.96
N ALA A 103 6.04 8.24 -9.71
CA ALA A 103 6.03 9.69 -9.49
C ALA A 103 5.44 10.46 -10.69
N GLU A 104 5.87 10.15 -11.92
CA GLU A 104 5.36 10.76 -13.15
C GLU A 104 3.90 10.40 -13.45
N GLY A 105 3.48 9.18 -13.14
CA GLY A 105 2.08 8.76 -13.25
C GLY A 105 1.18 9.59 -12.33
N ILE A 106 1.57 9.74 -11.07
CA ILE A 106 0.85 10.58 -10.10
C ILE A 106 0.90 12.05 -10.52
N ARG A 107 2.04 12.57 -11.00
CA ARG A 107 2.16 13.96 -11.48
C ARG A 107 1.22 14.28 -12.62
N LYS A 108 1.05 13.36 -13.58
CA LYS A 108 0.11 13.52 -14.70
C LYS A 108 -1.35 13.48 -14.24
N ALA A 109 -1.69 12.65 -13.25
CA ALA A 109 -3.06 12.51 -12.74
C ALA A 109 -3.46 13.60 -11.72
N HIS A 110 -2.50 14.12 -10.95
CA HIS A 110 -2.70 15.07 -9.85
C HIS A 110 -1.67 16.21 -9.90
N PRO A 111 -1.64 17.01 -10.99
CA PRO A 111 -0.64 18.07 -11.16
C PRO A 111 -0.68 19.15 -10.06
N ASP A 112 -1.77 19.20 -9.29
CA ASP A 112 -2.01 20.10 -8.17
C ASP A 112 -1.45 19.63 -6.81
N LYS A 113 -0.86 18.42 -6.74
CA LYS A 113 -0.39 17.79 -5.48
C LYS A 113 1.07 17.34 -5.56
N ASP A 114 1.99 18.31 -5.56
CA ASP A 114 3.45 18.10 -5.57
C ASP A 114 3.95 17.06 -4.54
N TRP A 115 3.47 17.14 -3.30
CA TRP A 115 3.76 16.19 -2.23
C TRP A 115 3.39 14.75 -2.60
N PHE A 116 2.35 14.55 -3.41
CA PHE A 116 1.89 13.22 -3.82
C PHE A 116 2.78 12.65 -4.93
N HIS A 117 3.38 13.49 -5.78
CA HIS A 117 4.40 13.07 -6.75
C HIS A 117 5.62 12.55 -5.99
N LEU A 118 6.04 13.27 -4.94
CA LEU A 118 7.13 12.88 -4.06
C LEU A 118 6.83 11.57 -3.32
N VAL A 119 5.61 11.35 -2.81
CA VAL A 119 5.20 10.05 -2.26
C VAL A 119 5.40 8.92 -3.28
N GLY A 120 5.10 9.16 -4.56
CA GLY A 120 5.38 8.22 -5.66
C GLY A 120 6.86 7.88 -5.82
N LEU A 121 7.75 8.86 -5.67
CA LEU A 121 9.20 8.63 -5.71
C LEU A 121 9.72 7.92 -4.44
N LEU A 122 9.14 8.22 -3.28
CA LEU A 122 9.62 7.73 -1.99
C LEU A 122 9.15 6.32 -1.62
N HIS A 123 7.99 5.87 -2.10
CA HIS A 123 7.29 4.70 -1.53
C HIS A 123 8.17 3.44 -1.40
N ASP A 124 8.95 3.15 -2.45
CA ASP A 124 9.75 1.95 -2.58
C ASP A 124 11.18 2.07 -2.04
N LEU A 125 11.61 3.24 -1.54
CA LEU A 125 13.01 3.44 -1.12
C LEU A 125 13.43 2.60 0.10
N GLY A 126 12.49 1.90 0.76
CA GLY A 126 12.82 0.91 1.78
C GLY A 126 13.43 -0.36 1.21
N LYS A 127 13.32 -0.58 -0.10
CA LYS A 127 13.92 -1.71 -0.80
C LYS A 127 15.46 -1.69 -0.78
N VAL A 128 16.09 -0.57 -0.41
CA VAL A 128 17.54 -0.50 -0.11
C VAL A 128 17.99 -1.48 0.99
N LEU A 129 17.08 -2.01 1.80
CA LEU A 129 17.36 -3.10 2.74
C LEU A 129 17.89 -4.37 2.05
N ALA A 130 17.43 -4.68 0.83
CA ALA A 130 17.94 -5.83 0.07
C ALA A 130 19.43 -5.64 -0.29
N LEU A 131 19.80 -4.41 -0.67
CA LEU A 131 21.18 -4.00 -0.94
C LEU A 131 22.03 -3.89 0.34
N ALA A 132 21.39 -3.88 1.51
CA ALA A 132 22.03 -4.00 2.82
C ALA A 132 22.22 -5.47 3.27
N GLY A 133 21.91 -6.45 2.40
CA GLY A 133 22.08 -7.88 2.66
C GLY A 133 20.87 -8.56 3.31
N GLU A 134 19.72 -7.89 3.45
CA GLU A 134 18.47 -8.56 3.79
C GLU A 134 17.95 -9.39 2.61
N PRO A 135 17.43 -10.61 2.82
CA PRO A 135 16.86 -11.39 1.74
C PRO A 135 15.56 -10.75 1.24
N GLN A 136 15.26 -10.84 -0.06
CA GLN A 136 14.11 -10.15 -0.68
C GLN A 136 12.78 -10.43 0.04
N TRP A 137 12.52 -11.65 0.51
CA TRP A 137 11.30 -12.00 1.27
C TRP A 137 11.11 -11.24 2.60
N ALA A 138 12.15 -10.57 3.10
CA ALA A 138 12.13 -9.71 4.29
C ALA A 138 12.09 -8.21 3.93
N VAL A 139 11.88 -7.87 2.65
CA VAL A 139 12.00 -6.52 2.10
C VAL A 139 10.83 -6.19 1.16
N VAL A 140 10.57 -7.04 0.17
CA VAL A 140 9.56 -6.84 -0.89
C VAL A 140 8.31 -7.71 -0.69
N GLY A 141 7.29 -7.50 -1.53
CA GLY A 141 6.07 -8.30 -1.56
C GLY A 141 4.88 -7.74 -0.77
N ASP A 142 3.70 -8.30 -1.03
CA ASP A 142 2.46 -7.92 -0.35
C ASP A 142 2.52 -8.24 1.14
N THR A 143 2.20 -7.24 1.97
CA THR A 143 2.30 -7.37 3.43
C THR A 143 1.03 -7.94 4.06
N PHE A 144 1.19 -8.64 5.19
CA PHE A 144 0.09 -9.25 5.95
C PHE A 144 0.32 -9.11 7.46
N PRO A 145 -0.73 -9.07 8.29
CA PRO A 145 -0.58 -9.10 9.75
C PRO A 145 0.07 -10.39 10.23
N VAL A 146 1.18 -10.31 10.98
CA VAL A 146 1.72 -11.46 11.73
C VAL A 146 1.00 -11.59 13.07
N GLY A 147 1.07 -12.76 13.72
CA GLY A 147 0.45 -12.97 15.04
C GLY A 147 -1.07 -13.15 15.04
N CYS A 148 -1.68 -13.31 13.87
CA CYS A 148 -3.06 -13.80 13.68
C CYS A 148 -3.13 -14.68 12.42
N ARG A 149 -4.26 -15.36 12.21
CA ARG A 149 -4.46 -16.27 11.07
C ARG A 149 -4.46 -15.53 9.72
N PRO A 150 -3.69 -15.99 8.70
CA PRO A 150 -3.73 -15.45 7.34
C PRO A 150 -5.11 -15.57 6.69
N GLN A 151 -5.62 -14.44 6.20
CA GLN A 151 -6.90 -14.35 5.47
C GLN A 151 -6.77 -14.84 4.03
N ALA A 152 -7.89 -15.22 3.40
CA ALA A 152 -7.93 -15.87 2.08
C ALA A 152 -7.42 -15.00 0.91
N SER A 153 -7.34 -13.67 1.07
CA SER A 153 -6.83 -12.75 0.04
C SER A 153 -5.31 -12.60 0.01
N VAL A 154 -4.58 -13.21 0.95
CA VAL A 154 -3.12 -13.25 0.93
C VAL A 154 -2.65 -14.14 -0.24
N VAL A 155 -1.66 -13.67 -1.00
CA VAL A 155 -1.16 -14.36 -2.20
C VAL A 155 -0.64 -15.75 -1.83
N PHE A 156 -0.93 -16.78 -2.63
CA PHE A 156 -0.53 -18.18 -2.39
C PHE A 156 -0.85 -18.76 -0.99
N ARG A 157 -1.78 -18.17 -0.24
CA ARG A 157 -1.99 -18.45 1.19
C ARG A 157 -2.20 -19.94 1.50
N ASP A 158 -2.92 -20.66 0.65
CA ASP A 158 -3.25 -22.07 0.89
C ASP A 158 -2.09 -23.05 0.63
N CYS A 159 -0.97 -22.62 0.08
CA CYS A 159 0.17 -23.50 -0.29
C CYS A 159 1.56 -23.02 0.18
N THR A 160 1.62 -21.96 1.00
CA THR A 160 2.90 -21.33 1.43
C THR A 160 3.08 -21.15 2.94
N PHE A 161 2.02 -21.26 3.75
CA PHE A 161 2.08 -21.01 5.20
C PHE A 161 2.31 -22.25 6.08
N GLN A 162 2.30 -23.46 5.50
CA GLN A 162 2.34 -24.74 6.24
C GLN A 162 3.52 -24.88 7.22
N ALA A 163 4.65 -24.26 6.88
CA ALA A 163 5.89 -24.32 7.65
C ALA A 163 6.08 -23.14 8.61
N ASN A 164 5.12 -22.21 8.72
CA ASN A 164 5.21 -21.09 9.65
C ASN A 164 4.88 -21.56 11.09
N PRO A 165 5.80 -21.40 12.06
CA PRO A 165 5.57 -21.87 13.43
C PRO A 165 4.47 -21.10 14.17
N ASP A 166 4.17 -19.85 13.80
CA ASP A 166 3.11 -19.06 14.46
C ASP A 166 1.73 -19.70 14.23
N LEU A 167 1.53 -20.46 13.15
CA LEU A 167 0.25 -21.17 12.91
C LEU A 167 0.06 -22.41 13.79
N GLN A 168 1.09 -22.84 14.52
CA GLN A 168 1.00 -23.85 15.56
C GLN A 168 0.82 -23.23 16.96
N HIS A 169 0.98 -21.91 17.09
CA HIS A 169 0.83 -21.21 18.36
C HIS A 169 -0.66 -21.05 18.73
N PRO A 170 -1.10 -21.37 19.96
CA PRO A 170 -2.52 -21.38 20.32
C PRO A 170 -3.17 -20.00 20.23
N LEU A 171 -2.41 -18.92 20.46
CA LEU A 171 -2.89 -17.55 20.27
C LEU A 171 -2.94 -17.16 18.78
N TYR A 172 -1.78 -17.11 18.10
CA TYR A 172 -1.63 -16.56 16.75
C TYR A 172 -2.35 -17.36 15.64
N SER A 173 -2.64 -18.64 15.87
CA SER A 173 -3.41 -19.47 14.92
C SER A 173 -4.92 -19.13 14.87
N THR A 174 -5.41 -18.28 15.77
CA THR A 174 -6.81 -17.79 15.78
C THR A 174 -7.04 -16.61 14.83
N GLU A 175 -8.30 -16.30 14.54
CA GLU A 175 -8.68 -15.23 13.60
C GLU A 175 -8.14 -13.85 14.00
N LEU A 176 -8.33 -13.45 15.26
CA LEU A 176 -7.82 -12.20 15.79
C LEU A 176 -6.40 -12.32 16.35
N GLY A 177 -5.98 -13.53 16.72
CA GLY A 177 -4.61 -13.76 17.18
C GLY A 177 -4.29 -13.01 18.46
N MET A 178 -3.23 -12.19 18.43
CA MET A 178 -2.86 -11.29 19.53
C MET A 178 -3.58 -9.92 19.52
N TYR A 179 -4.50 -9.68 18.57
CA TYR A 179 -5.14 -8.38 18.38
C TYR A 179 -6.51 -8.27 19.05
N GLN A 180 -6.85 -7.04 19.47
CA GLN A 180 -8.23 -6.71 19.84
C GLN A 180 -9.06 -6.42 18.58
N PRO A 181 -10.39 -6.71 18.60
CA PRO A 181 -11.30 -6.27 17.54
C PRO A 181 -11.16 -4.77 17.29
N HIS A 182 -11.08 -4.37 16.02
CA HIS A 182 -11.03 -2.96 15.60
C HIS A 182 -9.89 -2.12 16.20
N CYS A 183 -8.74 -2.73 16.56
CA CYS A 183 -7.61 -2.04 17.19
C CYS A 183 -6.90 -0.97 16.32
N GLY A 184 -7.22 -0.82 15.04
CA GLY A 184 -6.54 0.11 14.12
C GLY A 184 -5.26 -0.48 13.52
N LEU A 185 -4.99 -0.20 12.24
CA LEU A 185 -3.83 -0.76 11.52
C LEU A 185 -2.49 -0.22 12.04
N GLU A 186 -2.49 0.92 12.74
CA GLU A 186 -1.36 1.47 13.47
C GLU A 186 -0.92 0.60 14.66
N ASN A 187 -1.84 -0.19 15.23
CA ASN A 187 -1.57 -1.13 16.33
C ASN A 187 -1.34 -2.58 15.84
N VAL A 188 -1.40 -2.82 14.52
CA VAL A 188 -1.15 -4.14 13.91
C VAL A 188 0.34 -4.31 13.61
N LEU A 189 0.90 -5.47 13.97
CA LEU A 189 2.24 -5.88 13.59
C LEU A 189 2.18 -6.53 12.20
N MET A 190 2.57 -5.77 11.18
CA MET A 190 2.66 -6.26 9.80
C MET A 190 3.95 -7.06 9.60
N SER A 191 3.95 -7.99 8.64
CA SER A 191 5.17 -8.59 8.08
C SER A 191 6.20 -7.51 7.75
N TRP A 192 7.46 -7.73 8.12
CA TRP A 192 8.51 -6.72 7.96
C TRP A 192 8.90 -6.57 6.49
N GLY A 193 9.05 -5.32 6.03
CA GLY A 193 9.47 -4.98 4.67
C GLY A 193 9.64 -3.47 4.48
N HIS A 194 9.77 -3.05 3.22
CA HIS A 194 10.01 -1.67 2.81
C HIS A 194 8.95 -0.68 3.35
N ASP A 195 7.67 -1.05 3.35
CA ASP A 195 6.54 -0.27 3.91
C ASP A 195 6.85 0.30 5.31
N GLU A 196 7.08 -0.59 6.27
CA GLU A 196 7.24 -0.25 7.69
C GLU A 196 8.56 0.47 7.94
N TYR A 197 9.61 0.06 7.22
CA TYR A 197 10.90 0.71 7.28
C TYR A 197 10.81 2.17 6.80
N MET A 198 10.19 2.44 5.65
CA MET A 198 10.03 3.80 5.11
C MET A 198 9.13 4.66 5.96
N TYR A 199 8.00 4.12 6.42
CA TYR A 199 7.11 4.82 7.35
C TYR A 199 7.88 5.30 8.60
N ARG A 200 8.66 4.42 9.23
CA ARG A 200 9.47 4.77 10.41
C ARG A 200 10.62 5.72 10.08
N MET A 201 11.28 5.54 8.93
CA MET A 201 12.39 6.40 8.48
C MET A 201 11.92 7.85 8.27
N MET A 202 10.76 8.04 7.64
CA MET A 202 10.13 9.36 7.46
C MET A 202 9.76 10.00 8.80
N LYS A 203 9.18 9.23 9.74
CA LYS A 203 8.88 9.71 11.10
C LYS A 203 10.15 10.10 11.86
N PHE A 204 11.22 9.32 11.77
CA PHE A 204 12.51 9.60 12.42
C PHE A 204 13.18 10.86 11.89
N ASN A 205 13.23 11.03 10.57
CA ASN A 205 13.83 12.20 9.92
C ASN A 205 12.93 13.44 9.90
N LYS A 206 11.73 13.38 10.50
CA LYS A 206 10.77 14.49 10.59
C LYS A 206 10.45 15.11 9.21
N SER A 207 10.28 14.27 8.18
CA SER A 207 9.97 14.76 6.83
C SER A 207 8.71 15.63 6.85
N ALA A 208 8.81 16.87 6.37
CA ALA A 208 7.75 17.87 6.44
C ALA A 208 6.59 17.68 5.44
N SER A 209 6.56 16.55 4.72
CA SER A 209 5.31 16.06 4.10
C SER A 209 4.24 16.02 5.17
N SER A 210 3.08 16.60 4.88
CA SER A 210 2.03 16.90 5.87
C SER A 210 1.68 15.70 6.75
N THR A 211 1.17 15.98 7.94
CA THR A 211 0.71 15.04 8.99
C THR A 211 -0.25 13.92 8.54
N SER A 212 -0.63 13.91 7.27
CA SER A 212 -1.53 13.00 6.58
C SER A 212 -0.89 11.81 5.85
N THR A 213 0.45 11.72 5.68
CA THR A 213 1.05 10.54 5.00
C THR A 213 0.80 9.27 5.83
N PRO A 214 -0.10 8.36 5.41
CA PRO A 214 -0.47 7.21 6.22
C PRO A 214 0.60 6.13 6.14
N ARG A 215 0.59 5.20 7.09
CA ARG A 215 1.15 3.86 6.87
C ARG A 215 0.28 3.22 5.78
N ALA A 216 0.73 3.23 4.54
CA ALA A 216 0.06 2.62 3.40
C ALA A 216 0.72 1.26 3.12
N PRO A 217 0.28 0.17 3.78
CA PRO A 217 0.87 -1.13 3.54
C PRO A 217 0.50 -1.64 2.14
N ALA A 218 1.36 -2.47 1.56
CA ALA A 218 1.06 -3.35 0.42
C ALA A 218 0.05 -4.48 0.78
N CYS A 219 -0.90 -4.20 1.68
CA CYS A 219 -1.81 -5.18 2.26
C CYS A 219 -3.17 -5.16 1.56
N ARG A 220 -3.65 -6.33 1.12
CA ARG A 220 -4.91 -6.49 0.38
C ARG A 220 -6.18 -6.57 1.25
N THR A 221 -6.12 -6.25 2.54
CA THR A 221 -7.26 -6.39 3.45
C THR A 221 -8.23 -5.21 3.32
N SER A 222 -9.35 -5.43 2.63
CA SER A 222 -10.44 -4.46 2.52
C SER A 222 -11.34 -4.45 3.77
N PRO A 223 -11.56 -3.30 4.43
CA PRO A 223 -12.48 -3.18 5.55
C PRO A 223 -13.90 -2.78 5.11
N ARG A 224 -14.55 -3.57 4.25
CA ARG A 224 -16.03 -3.73 4.20
C ARG A 224 -16.46 -4.80 3.19
N CYS A 225 -17.49 -5.54 3.58
CA CYS A 225 -18.19 -6.50 2.74
C CYS A 225 -18.80 -5.83 1.50
N GLY A 226 -18.69 -6.46 0.32
CA GLY A 226 -19.63 -6.22 -0.78
C GLY A 226 -19.24 -5.21 -1.88
N ARG A 227 -17.96 -5.05 -2.25
CA ARG A 227 -17.58 -4.63 -3.63
C ARG A 227 -16.12 -4.93 -3.97
N THR A 228 -15.91 -5.63 -5.08
CA THR A 228 -14.58 -5.97 -5.61
C THR A 228 -13.94 -4.73 -6.24
N THR A 229 -12.90 -4.19 -5.63
CA THR A 229 -11.93 -3.32 -6.31
C THR A 229 -10.54 -3.86 -6.01
N ARG A 230 -9.93 -4.48 -7.03
CA ARG A 230 -8.51 -4.86 -6.99
C ARG A 230 -7.71 -3.60 -7.32
N GLY A 231 -6.72 -3.28 -6.49
CA GLY A 231 -5.96 -2.05 -6.63
C GLY A 231 -4.55 -2.18 -6.11
N SER A 232 -3.60 -1.59 -6.83
CA SER A 232 -2.21 -1.40 -6.38
C SER A 232 -2.14 -0.43 -5.18
N LEU A 233 -0.96 -0.29 -4.56
CA LEU A 233 -0.64 0.78 -3.60
C LEU A 233 -1.10 2.15 -4.12
N THR A 234 -0.93 2.42 -5.42
CA THR A 234 -1.49 3.62 -6.07
C THR A 234 -2.99 3.73 -5.85
N SER A 235 -3.79 2.69 -6.10
CA SER A 235 -5.26 2.72 -5.94
C SER A 235 -5.70 2.96 -4.49
N THR A 236 -5.02 2.36 -3.51
CA THR A 236 -5.38 2.51 -2.08
C THR A 236 -5.05 3.92 -1.57
N VAL A 237 -3.91 4.49 -1.96
CA VAL A 237 -3.56 5.87 -1.61
C VAL A 237 -4.44 6.87 -2.38
N LEU A 238 -4.73 6.62 -3.67
CA LEU A 238 -5.67 7.41 -4.47
C LEU A 238 -7.07 7.46 -3.85
N ALA A 239 -7.59 6.33 -3.36
CA ALA A 239 -8.90 6.25 -2.74
C ALA A 239 -8.96 7.03 -1.40
N SER A 240 -7.92 6.94 -0.56
CA SER A 240 -7.91 7.62 0.73
C SER A 240 -7.77 9.14 0.62
N CYS A 241 -7.15 9.66 -0.44
CA CYS A 241 -6.96 11.11 -0.65
C CYS A 241 -8.10 11.78 -1.46
N ALA A 242 -9.05 11.02 -1.99
CA ALA A 242 -10.20 11.54 -2.73
C ALA A 242 -11.44 11.82 -1.84
N GLY A 243 -11.39 11.45 -0.55
CA GLY A 243 -12.54 11.50 0.37
C GLY A 243 -12.90 12.89 0.90
N ASP A 244 -11.96 13.83 0.93
CA ASP A 244 -12.17 15.16 1.51
C ASP A 244 -12.83 16.13 0.50
N ARG A 245 -14.14 15.96 0.31
CA ARG A 245 -15.02 17.07 -0.08
C ARG A 245 -16.11 17.25 0.99
N PRO A 246 -16.23 18.42 1.65
CA PRO A 246 -17.41 18.70 2.44
C PRO A 246 -18.66 18.70 1.53
N PRO A 247 -19.81 18.18 2.01
CA PRO A 247 -21.01 18.13 1.19
C PRO A 247 -21.49 19.55 0.84
N THR A 248 -21.54 19.86 -0.44
CA THR A 248 -22.19 21.08 -0.94
C THR A 248 -23.69 21.02 -0.64
N PRO A 249 -24.29 22.02 0.02
CA PRO A 249 -25.72 22.03 0.28
C PRO A 249 -26.50 22.29 -1.02
N SER A 250 -27.19 21.27 -1.53
CA SER A 250 -28.14 21.44 -2.64
C SER A 250 -29.37 22.22 -2.17
N PRO A 251 -29.85 23.23 -2.93
CA PRO A 251 -31.02 24.02 -2.55
C PRO A 251 -32.31 23.20 -2.70
N ALA A 252 -33.17 23.24 -1.68
CA ALA A 252 -34.47 22.59 -1.71
C ALA A 252 -35.46 23.37 -2.61
N GLY A 253 -35.89 22.77 -3.72
CA GLY A 253 -36.98 23.28 -4.55
C GLY A 253 -38.34 22.74 -4.09
N CYS A 254 -39.28 23.62 -3.75
CA CYS A 254 -40.63 23.24 -3.31
C CYS A 254 -41.50 22.73 -4.47
N PRO A 255 -42.27 21.63 -4.28
CA PRO A 255 -43.48 21.36 -5.07
C PRO A 255 -44.71 21.98 -4.39
N GLY A 256 -45.60 22.61 -5.17
CA GLY A 256 -46.76 23.34 -4.66
C GLY A 256 -48.06 22.53 -4.57
N ARG A 257 -48.89 22.92 -3.60
CA ARG A 257 -50.38 22.87 -3.54
C ARG A 257 -51.14 21.58 -3.97
N SER A 258 -51.81 21.00 -2.98
CA SER A 258 -53.07 20.21 -3.09
C SER A 258 -54.26 21.07 -3.59
N PRO A 259 -55.46 20.54 -3.90
CA PRO A 259 -56.32 19.66 -3.06
C PRO A 259 -56.60 18.30 -3.76
N SER A 260 -57.48 17.37 -3.35
CA SER A 260 -58.48 17.14 -2.26
C SER A 260 -58.56 15.61 -2.02
N GLY A 261 -59.26 15.00 -1.04
CA GLY A 261 -60.18 15.39 0.03
C GLY A 261 -60.96 14.13 0.50
N GLY A 262 -61.61 14.17 1.68
CA GLY A 262 -62.58 13.16 2.14
C GLY A 262 -62.10 12.19 3.25
N PRO A 263 -62.99 11.70 4.14
CA PRO A 263 -62.59 11.40 5.53
C PRO A 263 -62.97 10.01 6.08
N HIS A 264 -62.36 9.58 7.20
CA HIS A 264 -62.99 8.85 8.33
C HIS A 264 -61.99 8.78 9.51
N GLY A 265 -62.45 8.96 10.76
CA GLY A 265 -61.67 8.83 12.01
C GLY A 265 -62.00 7.53 12.78
N PRO A 266 -61.83 7.44 14.13
CA PRO A 266 -61.31 8.45 15.07
C PRO A 266 -60.22 7.94 16.06
N THR A 267 -59.91 8.79 17.04
CA THR A 267 -58.89 8.72 18.13
C THR A 267 -58.97 7.56 19.13
N CYS A 268 -57.83 7.11 19.69
CA CYS A 268 -57.43 7.42 21.09
C CYS A 268 -56.10 6.79 21.60
N THR A 269 -55.31 7.61 22.30
CA THR A 269 -54.37 7.34 23.44
C THR A 269 -53.58 6.02 23.57
N ALA A 270 -52.24 6.11 23.60
CA ALA A 270 -51.39 6.04 24.83
C ALA A 270 -49.91 5.70 24.52
N CYS A 271 -48.96 6.38 25.17
CA CYS A 271 -47.56 5.92 25.27
C CYS A 271 -47.41 4.96 26.47
N PRO A 272 -46.38 4.08 26.48
CA PRO A 272 -45.18 4.47 27.23
C PRO A 272 -43.82 4.07 26.61
N ALA A 273 -42.81 4.78 27.11
CA ALA A 273 -41.35 4.66 26.95
C ALA A 273 -40.70 3.32 26.54
N GLY A 274 -39.68 3.42 25.68
CA GLY A 274 -38.63 2.42 25.44
C GLY A 274 -37.54 3.00 24.52
N PRO A 275 -36.23 2.92 24.83
CA PRO A 275 -35.23 3.77 24.19
C PRO A 275 -34.63 3.18 22.91
N SER A 276 -34.61 3.96 21.82
CA SER A 276 -33.78 3.70 20.63
C SER A 276 -33.44 4.99 19.87
N THR A 277 -32.18 5.41 19.95
CA THR A 277 -31.49 6.36 19.04
C THR A 277 -30.02 6.33 19.47
N CYS A 278 -29.10 5.77 18.68
CA CYS A 278 -28.48 6.38 17.51
C CYS A 278 -27.75 7.69 17.81
N TRP A 279 -26.41 7.59 17.85
CA TRP A 279 -25.45 8.48 17.18
C TRP A 279 -25.73 9.99 17.18
N GLN A 280 -24.94 10.71 17.98
CA GLN A 280 -24.06 11.77 17.47
C GLN A 280 -22.62 11.42 17.88
#